data_AF-F4WVE4-F1
#
_entry.id   AF-F4WVE4-F1
#
_cell.length_a   1.000
_cell.length_b   1.000
_cell.length_c   1.000
_cell.angle_alpha   90.00
_cell.angle_beta   90.00
_cell.angle_gamma   90.00
#
_symmetry.space_group_name_H-M   'P 1'
#
loop_
_entity.id
_entity.type
_entity.pdbx_description
1 polymer ?
#
loop_
_entity_poly.entity_id
_entity_poly.type
_entity_poly.pdbx_seq_one_letter_code
_entity_poly.pdbx_strand_id
1 'polypeptide(L)'
;MHPIKYSKSKRIPHEITQMRVSGDLTKKKRDAKETFSNDENIDWAAWDNWSIWSACSVSCGQGRQVRWRHCLSADCTKGLKKAQLKSCHLKDCGTKGILGWLGLKS
;
A
#
# COMPACT_ATOMS: atom_id res chain seq x y z
N MET A 1 -27.91 -1.88 28.38
CA MET A 1 -27.76 -1.74 26.92
C MET A 1 -27.66 -0.27 26.56
N HIS A 2 -26.51 0.20 26.09
CA HIS A 2 -26.31 1.57 25.61
C HIS A 2 -26.19 1.56 24.08
N PRO A 3 -26.88 2.45 23.35
CA PRO A 3 -26.84 2.45 21.89
C PRO A 3 -25.54 3.09 21.38
N ILE A 4 -24.78 2.32 20.60
CA ILE A 4 -23.60 2.79 19.86
C ILE A 4 -24.09 3.64 18.68
N LYS A 5 -23.86 4.96 18.74
CA LYS A 5 -24.18 5.89 17.64
C LYS A 5 -23.00 5.93 16.66
N TYR A 6 -23.20 5.39 15.46
CA TYR A 6 -22.25 5.47 14.35
C TYR A 6 -22.25 6.88 13.72
N SER A 7 -21.07 7.49 13.59
CA SER A 7 -20.89 8.81 12.95
C SER A 7 -20.67 8.65 11.45
N LYS A 8 -21.52 9.32 10.64
CA LYS A 8 -21.49 9.28 9.18
C LYS A 8 -20.34 10.15 8.63
N SER A 9 -19.52 9.54 7.77
CA SER A 9 -18.42 10.14 7.00
C SER A 9 -18.89 11.36 6.19
N LYS A 10 -18.27 12.53 6.45
CA LYS A 10 -18.47 13.75 5.66
C LYS A 10 -17.54 13.70 4.45
N ARG A 11 -18.14 13.51 3.28
CA ARG A 11 -17.55 13.59 1.94
C ARG A 11 -17.12 15.05 1.69
N ILE A 12 -15.84 15.29 1.37
CA ILE A 12 -15.32 16.61 0.98
C ILE A 12 -15.48 16.76 -0.54
N PRO A 13 -16.04 17.87 -1.07
CA PRO A 13 -16.15 18.09 -2.51
C PRO A 13 -14.79 18.35 -3.15
N HIS A 14 -14.57 17.75 -4.31
CA HIS A 14 -13.37 17.88 -5.13
C HIS A 14 -13.64 18.85 -6.28
N GLU A 15 -13.50 20.16 -6.05
CA GLU A 15 -13.50 21.16 -7.12
C GLU A 15 -12.93 22.50 -6.61
N ILE A 16 -11.71 22.86 -7.04
CA ILE A 16 -11.27 24.26 -7.07
C ILE A 16 -10.62 24.53 -8.42
N THR A 17 -11.19 25.54 -9.07
CA THR A 17 -11.06 26.04 -10.42
C THR A 17 -9.64 26.51 -10.77
N GLN A 18 -9.22 26.30 -12.01
CA GLN A 18 -7.99 26.85 -12.58
C GLN A 18 -8.03 28.38 -12.65
N MET A 19 -6.99 29.06 -12.17
CA MET A 19 -6.74 30.48 -12.42
C MET A 19 -5.46 30.63 -13.24
N ARG A 20 -5.59 31.20 -14.45
CA ARG A 20 -4.46 31.65 -15.29
C ARG A 20 -4.06 33.05 -14.82
N VAL A 21 -2.77 33.29 -14.59
CA VAL A 21 -2.20 34.63 -14.47
C VAL A 21 -1.06 34.73 -15.47
N SER A 22 -1.28 35.48 -16.55
CA SER A 22 -0.22 35.95 -17.44
C SER A 22 0.47 37.15 -16.78
N GLY A 23 1.79 37.17 -16.81
CA GLY A 23 2.58 38.32 -16.35
C GLY A 23 4.09 38.06 -16.44
N ASP A 24 4.66 38.42 -17.58
CA ASP A 24 6.11 38.57 -17.80
C ASP A 24 6.64 39.77 -17.00
N LEU A 25 7.62 39.56 -16.10
CA LEU A 25 8.64 40.56 -15.79
C LEU A 25 9.96 39.87 -15.42
N THR A 26 10.97 40.19 -16.22
CA THR A 26 12.34 39.72 -16.19
C THR A 26 13.09 40.16 -14.92
N LYS A 27 13.82 39.25 -14.25
CA LYS A 27 14.95 39.63 -13.40
C LYS A 27 16.07 38.59 -13.45
N LYS A 28 17.26 39.10 -13.76
CA LYS A 28 18.48 38.40 -14.18
C LYS A 28 19.38 38.08 -12.99
N LYS A 29 20.08 36.94 -13.09
CA LYS A 29 21.37 36.55 -12.48
C LYS A 29 21.47 36.47 -10.95
N ARG A 30 21.78 35.26 -10.47
CA ARG A 30 23.07 34.90 -9.86
C ARG A 30 23.21 33.38 -9.94
N ASP A 31 24.32 32.91 -10.50
CA ASP A 31 24.69 31.49 -10.57
C ASP A 31 24.91 30.96 -9.15
N ALA A 32 23.84 30.49 -8.52
CA ALA A 32 23.91 29.65 -7.34
C ALA A 32 23.75 28.21 -7.84
N LYS A 33 24.87 27.49 -7.86
CA LYS A 33 24.97 26.03 -8.01
C LYS A 33 23.74 25.37 -7.39
N GLU A 34 22.80 24.92 -8.23
CA GLU A 34 21.64 24.15 -7.80
C GLU A 34 22.17 22.90 -7.10
N THR A 35 22.19 22.97 -5.78
CA THR A 35 22.27 21.78 -4.98
C THR A 35 20.90 21.16 -5.15
N PHE A 36 20.78 20.24 -6.10
CA PHE A 36 19.73 19.24 -6.14
C PHE A 36 19.86 18.42 -4.84
N SER A 37 19.38 18.99 -3.73
CA SER A 37 18.92 18.18 -2.62
C SER A 37 17.69 17.48 -3.15
N ASN A 38 17.88 16.30 -3.73
CA ASN A 38 16.79 15.40 -4.05
C ASN A 38 16.01 15.24 -2.75
N ASP A 39 14.80 15.78 -2.73
CA ASP A 39 13.78 15.50 -1.72
C ASP A 39 13.28 14.07 -1.94
N GLU A 40 14.20 13.10 -1.82
CA GLU A 40 13.88 11.69 -1.72
C GLU A 40 13.97 11.30 -0.24
N ASN A 41 12.92 11.69 0.47
CA ASN A 41 12.16 10.77 1.30
C ASN A 41 13.01 9.88 2.23
N ILE A 42 13.37 10.44 3.38
CA ILE A 42 13.95 9.73 4.53
C ILE A 42 12.85 8.88 5.20
N ASP A 43 12.28 7.87 4.51
CA ASP A 43 11.55 6.75 5.15
C ASP A 43 12.50 5.58 5.45
N TRP A 44 13.65 5.50 4.76
CA TRP A 44 14.61 4.41 4.91
C TRP A 44 15.33 4.42 6.27
N ALA A 45 15.49 5.58 6.90
CA ALA A 45 16.15 5.68 8.21
C ALA A 45 15.25 5.19 9.36
N ALA A 46 13.93 5.20 9.16
CA ALA A 46 12.98 4.84 10.21
C ALA A 46 12.63 3.35 10.21
N TRP A 47 12.78 2.64 9.09
CA TRP A 47 12.35 1.25 8.96
C TRP A 47 13.46 0.33 8.47
N ASP A 48 13.49 -0.88 9.02
CA ASP A 48 14.33 -1.95 8.51
C ASP A 48 13.85 -2.39 7.12
N ASN A 49 14.71 -3.16 6.46
CA ASN A 49 14.36 -3.82 5.22
C ASN A 49 13.13 -4.72 5.41
N TRP A 50 12.36 -4.85 4.34
CA TRP A 50 11.25 -5.78 4.33
C TRP A 50 11.74 -7.23 4.44
N SER A 51 11.04 -8.03 5.24
CA SER A 51 11.21 -9.48 5.25
C SER A 51 10.92 -10.06 3.87
N ILE A 52 11.36 -11.31 3.68
CA ILE A 52 10.85 -12.11 2.56
C ILE A 52 9.33 -12.24 2.63
N TRP A 53 8.70 -12.41 1.46
CA TRP A 53 7.28 -12.73 1.38
C TRP A 53 7.02 -14.12 1.97
N SER A 54 5.93 -14.26 2.71
CA SER A 54 5.44 -15.56 3.16
C SER A 54 5.07 -16.45 1.96
N ALA A 55 4.86 -17.74 2.23
CA ALA A 55 4.13 -18.60 1.31
C ALA A 55 2.73 -18.02 0.99
N CYS A 56 2.18 -18.41 -0.16
CA CYS A 56 0.81 -18.07 -0.50
C CYS A 56 -0.15 -18.69 0.53
N SER A 57 -1.18 -17.96 0.91
CA SER A 57 -2.17 -18.41 1.91
C SER A 57 -2.97 -19.65 1.48
N VAL A 58 -2.89 -20.00 0.20
CA VAL A 58 -3.54 -21.15 -0.41
C VAL A 58 -2.51 -22.02 -1.10
N SER A 59 -2.84 -23.29 -1.32
CA SER A 59 -2.05 -24.21 -2.14
C SER A 59 -2.50 -24.27 -3.61
N CYS A 60 -3.64 -23.66 -3.94
CA CYS A 60 -4.19 -23.55 -5.29
C CYS A 60 -5.09 -22.31 -5.42
N GLY A 61 -5.27 -21.81 -6.63
CA GLY A 61 -6.11 -20.64 -6.93
C GLY A 61 -5.53 -19.33 -6.37
N GLN A 62 -6.43 -18.41 -6.01
CA GLN A 62 -6.07 -17.07 -5.55
C GLN A 62 -5.86 -17.03 -4.03
N GLY A 63 -4.76 -16.43 -3.61
CA GLY A 63 -4.44 -16.22 -2.20
C GLY A 63 -3.69 -14.92 -1.95
N ARG A 64 -3.09 -14.82 -0.77
CA ARG A 64 -2.28 -13.66 -0.36
C ARG A 64 -0.97 -14.09 0.27
N GLN A 65 0.04 -13.26 0.11
CA GLN A 65 1.33 -13.32 0.81
C GLN A 65 1.44 -12.11 1.73
N VAL A 66 2.15 -12.28 2.83
CA VAL A 66 2.43 -11.24 3.81
C VAL A 66 3.93 -11.09 3.98
N ARG A 67 4.40 -9.85 4.10
CA ARG A 67 5.75 -9.55 4.59
C ARG A 67 5.70 -8.46 5.65
N TRP A 68 6.75 -8.38 6.45
CA TRP A 68 6.81 -7.49 7.61
C TRP A 68 8.09 -6.65 7.58
N ARG A 69 8.04 -5.47 8.19
CA ARG A 69 9.23 -4.69 8.53
C ARG A 69 9.08 -4.11 9.92
N HIS A 70 10.21 -3.92 10.60
CA HIS A 70 10.26 -3.33 11.93
C HIS A 70 10.70 -1.88 11.85
N CYS A 71 10.22 -1.07 12.76
CA CYS A 71 10.75 0.28 12.90
C CYS A 71 12.07 0.26 13.66
N LEU A 72 13.06 0.99 13.14
CA LEU A 72 14.39 1.15 13.71
C LEU A 72 14.58 2.51 14.41
N SER A 73 13.69 3.48 14.20
CA SER A 73 13.81 4.81 14.81
C SER A 73 13.58 4.77 16.33
N ALA A 74 14.26 5.68 17.05
CA ALA A 74 14.08 5.87 18.49
C ALA A 74 12.65 6.28 18.89
N ASP A 75 11.93 6.93 17.98
CA ASP A 75 10.54 7.38 18.20
C ASP A 75 9.52 6.24 18.08
N CYS A 76 9.95 5.06 17.65
CA CYS A 76 9.04 3.95 17.52
C CYS A 76 8.72 3.33 18.87
N THR A 77 7.42 3.25 19.16
CA THR A 77 6.93 2.47 20.29
C THR A 77 7.49 1.06 20.16
N LYS A 78 7.96 0.51 21.29
CA LYS A 78 8.60 -0.82 21.31
C LYS A 78 7.71 -1.84 20.58
N GLY A 79 8.27 -2.44 19.53
CA GLY A 79 7.59 -3.47 18.75
C GLY A 79 6.69 -2.97 17.60
N LEU A 80 6.80 -1.70 17.19
CA LEU A 80 6.08 -1.22 16.02
C LEU A 80 6.52 -1.98 14.76
N LYS A 81 5.55 -2.65 14.11
CA LYS A 81 5.73 -3.42 12.89
C LYS A 81 4.73 -3.00 11.83
N LYS A 82 5.17 -2.97 10.57
CA LYS A 82 4.30 -2.76 9.41
C LYS A 82 4.17 -4.07 8.64
N ALA A 83 2.94 -4.38 8.24
CA ALA A 83 2.64 -5.49 7.34
C ALA A 83 2.41 -4.96 5.93
N GLN A 84 2.81 -5.73 4.93
CA GLN A 84 2.36 -5.54 3.56
C GLN A 84 1.74 -6.84 3.05
N LEU A 85 0.63 -6.71 2.32
CA LEU A 85 -0.06 -7.80 1.66
C LEU A 85 0.16 -7.71 0.14
N LYS A 86 0.30 -8.87 -0.49
CA LYS A 86 0.34 -9.01 -1.95
C LYS A 86 -0.51 -10.20 -2.37
N SER A 87 -1.25 -10.07 -3.46
CA SER A 87 -2.00 -11.19 -4.04
C SER A 87 -1.03 -12.19 -4.70
N CYS A 88 -1.32 -13.48 -4.54
CA CYS A 88 -0.65 -14.57 -5.24
C CYS A 88 -1.69 -15.40 -5.99
N HIS A 89 -1.27 -15.95 -7.14
CA HIS A 89 -2.09 -16.84 -7.94
C HIS A 89 -1.28 -18.11 -8.20
N LEU A 90 -1.77 -19.23 -7.68
CA LEU A 90 -1.21 -20.56 -7.93
C LEU A 90 -2.04 -21.27 -9.00
N LYS A 91 -1.68 -22.52 -9.32
CA LYS A 91 -2.50 -23.36 -10.20
C LYS A 91 -3.93 -23.41 -9.66
N ASP A 92 -4.90 -23.37 -10.56
CA ASP A 92 -6.30 -23.47 -10.19
C ASP A 92 -6.55 -24.68 -9.31
N CYS A 93 -7.44 -24.51 -8.33
CA CYS A 93 -7.87 -25.63 -7.53
C CYS A 93 -8.56 -26.63 -8.44
N GLY A 94 -8.07 -27.87 -8.42
CA GLY A 94 -8.70 -28.95 -9.16
C GLY A 94 -10.17 -28.98 -8.80
N THR A 95 -11.03 -28.66 -9.75
CA THR A 95 -12.47 -28.77 -9.59
C THR A 95 -12.73 -30.25 -9.40
N LYS A 96 -12.95 -30.68 -8.15
CA LYS A 96 -13.75 -31.88 -7.95
C LYS A 96 -15.12 -31.49 -8.47
N GLY A 97 -15.32 -31.71 -9.77
CA GLY A 97 -16.54 -31.34 -10.46
C GLY A 97 -17.73 -31.91 -9.69
N ILE A 98 -18.87 -31.24 -9.80
CA ILE A 98 -20.15 -31.66 -9.22
C ILE A 98 -20.49 -33.14 -9.55
N LEU A 99 -19.91 -33.69 -10.62
CA LEU A 99 -20.02 -35.10 -11.01
C LEU A 99 -19.27 -36.09 -10.09
N GLY A 100 -18.29 -35.64 -9.30
CA GLY A 100 -17.59 -36.49 -8.32
C GLY A 100 -18.43 -36.84 -7.09
N TRP A 101 -19.44 -36.02 -6.76
CA TRP A 101 -20.44 -36.32 -5.72
C TRP A 101 -21.61 -37.15 -6.24
N LEU A 102 -21.88 -37.11 -7.55
CA LEU A 102 -22.93 -37.91 -8.19
C LEU A 102 -22.47 -39.33 -8.56
N GLY A 103 -21.19 -39.68 -8.35
CA GLY A 103 -20.70 -41.05 -8.50
C GLY A 103 -20.86 -41.65 -9.91
N LEU A 104 -21.11 -40.84 -10.93
CA LEU A 104 -21.23 -41.31 -12.31
C LEU A 104 -19.83 -41.48 -12.89
N LYS A 105 -19.27 -42.68 -12.69
CA LYS A 105 -18.14 -43.16 -13.48
C LYS A 105 -18.68 -43.38 -14.90
N SER A 106 -18.12 -42.64 -15.86
CA SER A 106 -18.28 -42.95 -17.29
C SER A 106 -17.83 -44.36 -17.59
#